data_AF-A0ABD4ZHE2-F1
#
_entry.id   AF-A0ABD4ZHE2-F1
#
_cell.length_a   1.000
_cell.length_b   1.000
_cell.length_c   1.000
_cell.angle_alpha   90.00
_cell.angle_beta   90.00
_cell.angle_gamma   90.00
#
_symmetry.space_group_name_H-M   'P 1'
#
loop_
_entity.id
_entity.type
_entity.pdbx_description
1 polymer ?
#
loop_
_entity_poly.entity_id
_entity_poly.type
_entity_poly.pdbx_seq_one_letter_code
_entity_poly.pdbx_strand_id
1 'polypeptide(L)' 'WAFVERICGVCTGVHALASVYAIEDAIGIKVPDNANIIRNIMLATLWCHDHLVHFYQLAGMDWIDVLDALKADPRKTSE' A
#
# COMPACT_ATOMS: atom_id res chain seq x y z
N TRP A 1 16.88 8.29 -3.51
CA TRP A 1 15.80 7.50 -2.89
C TRP A 1 15.36 8.06 -1.54
N ALA A 2 16.24 8.19 -0.53
CA ALA A 2 15.82 8.53 0.84
C ALA A 2 15.05 9.87 0.97
N PHE A 3 15.48 10.94 0.30
CA PHE A 3 14.78 12.23 0.34
C PHE A 3 13.35 12.12 -0.20
N VAL A 4 13.18 11.56 -1.41
CA VAL A 4 11.86 11.47 -2.06
C VAL A 4 10.94 10.44 -1.43
N GLU A 5 11.47 9.47 -0.69
CA GLU A 5 10.63 8.54 0.09
C GLU A 5 9.73 9.28 1.08
N ARG A 6 10.15 10.46 1.56
CA ARG A 6 9.39 11.28 2.50
C ARG A 6 8.35 12.18 1.82
N ILE A 7 8.15 12.06 0.51
CA ILE A 7 7.04 12.74 -0.18
C ILE A 7 5.70 12.28 0.40
N CYS A 8 5.54 10.99 0.69
CA CYS A 8 4.31 10.45 1.25
C CYS A 8 4.59 9.22 2.12
N GLY A 9 4.04 9.22 3.33
CA GLY A 9 4.12 8.09 4.28
C GLY A 9 2.99 7.05 4.13
N VAL A 10 1.96 7.32 3.32
CA VAL A 10 0.85 6.37 3.06
C VAL A 10 1.27 5.39 1.97
N CYS A 11 1.58 5.88 0.76
CA CYS A 11 2.18 5.09 -0.32
C CYS A 11 3.70 4.91 -0.11
N THR A 12 4.10 4.59 1.12
CA THR A 12 5.48 4.54 1.56
C THR A 12 6.33 3.59 0.71
N GLY A 13 7.49 4.05 0.24
CA GLY A 13 8.39 3.27 -0.59
C GLY A 13 8.20 3.39 -2.10
N VAL A 14 7.02 3.77 -2.63
CA VAL A 14 6.84 3.89 -4.10
C VAL A 14 7.71 5.01 -4.69
N HIS A 15 7.84 6.13 -3.98
CA HIS A 15 8.69 7.24 -4.41
C HIS A 15 10.18 6.87 -4.35
N ALA A 16 10.58 6.06 -3.36
CA ALA A 16 11.94 5.53 -3.28
C ALA A 16 12.23 4.60 -4.47
N LEU A 17 11.30 3.68 -4.77
CA LEU A 17 11.40 2.73 -5.88
C LEU A 17 11.45 3.44 -7.24
N ALA A 18 10.57 4.42 -7.46
CA ALA A 18 10.57 5.24 -8.66
C ALA A 18 11.89 6.02 -8.82
N SER A 19 12.45 6.55 -7.73
CA SER A 19 13.74 7.26 -7.77
C SER A 19 14.90 6.34 -8.09
N VAL A 20 14.94 5.10 -7.58
CA VAL A 20 16.03 4.17 -7.94
C VAL A 20 15.90 3.72 -9.40
N TYR A 21 14.70 3.42 -9.90
CA TYR A 21 14.50 3.09 -11.31
C TYR A 21 14.93 4.23 -12.24
N ALA A 22 14.60 5.48 -11.90
CA ALA A 22 15.01 6.63 -12.70
C ALA A 22 16.53 6.81 -12.76
N ILE A 23 17.24 6.61 -11.63
CA ILE A 23 18.70 6.71 -11.61
C ILE A 23 19.33 5.53 -12.34
N GLU A 24 18.85 4.30 -12.10
CA GLU A 24 19.36 3.08 -12.75
C GLU A 24 19.24 3.16 -14.28
N ASP A 25 18.14 3.67 -14.80
CA ASP A 25 17.94 3.96 -16.22
C ASP A 25 18.95 5.00 -16.72
N ALA A 26 19.10 6.12 -16.01
CA ALA A 26 20.00 7.20 -16.40
C ALA A 26 21.48 6.80 -16.49
N ILE A 27 21.92 5.82 -15.67
CA ILE A 27 23.31 5.33 -15.68
C ILE A 27 23.47 3.93 -16.29
N GLY A 28 22.41 3.37 -16.86
CA GLY A 28 22.43 2.08 -17.57
C GLY A 28 22.71 0.86 -16.69
N ILE A 29 22.34 0.90 -15.40
CA ILE A 29 22.49 -0.24 -14.49
C ILE A 29 21.41 -1.28 -14.76
N LYS A 30 21.82 -2.55 -14.87
CA LYS A 30 20.94 -3.70 -14.83
C LYS A 30 21.01 -4.36 -13.46
N VAL A 31 19.91 -4.35 -12.72
CA VAL A 31 19.82 -4.99 -11.41
C VAL A 31 19.71 -6.51 -11.55
N PRO A 32 20.26 -7.30 -10.62
CA PRO A 32 20.11 -8.74 -10.62
C PRO A 32 18.65 -9.15 -10.33
N ASP A 33 18.23 -10.31 -10.83
CA ASP A 33 16.85 -10.79 -10.71
C ASP A 33 16.35 -10.83 -9.26
N ASN A 34 17.18 -11.25 -8.32
CA ASN A 34 16.83 -11.29 -6.90
C ASN A 34 16.48 -9.90 -6.35
N ALA A 35 17.17 -8.83 -6.80
CA ALA A 35 16.84 -7.47 -6.39
C ALA A 35 15.50 -7.02 -6.96
N ASN A 36 15.21 -7.36 -8.23
CA ASN A 36 13.93 -7.07 -8.84
C ASN A 36 12.77 -7.81 -8.15
N ILE A 37 12.96 -9.09 -7.81
CA ILE A 37 11.97 -9.90 -7.09
C ILE A 37 11.67 -9.28 -5.71
N ILE A 38 12.71 -8.92 -4.94
CA ILE A 38 12.51 -8.28 -3.63
C ILE A 38 11.76 -6.95 -3.77
N ARG A 39 12.12 -6.11 -4.75
CA ARG A 39 11.42 -4.84 -5.01
C ARG A 39 9.94 -5.06 -5.33
N ASN A 40 9.63 -6.07 -6.16
CA ASN A 40 8.26 -6.41 -6.51
C ASN A 40 7.47 -6.94 -5.31
N ILE A 41 8.08 -7.76 -4.44
CA ILE A 41 7.45 -8.23 -3.20
C ILE A 41 7.16 -7.07 -2.25
N MET A 42 8.10 -6.12 -2.09
CA MET A 42 7.90 -4.94 -1.27
C MET A 42 6.77 -4.06 -1.80
N LEU A 43 6.71 -3.84 -3.12
CA LEU A 43 5.64 -3.06 -3.75
C LEU A 43 4.27 -3.76 -3.63
N ALA A 44 4.22 -5.08 -3.80
CA ALA A 44 2.99 -5.86 -3.62
C ALA A 44 2.52 -5.82 -2.16
N THR A 45 3.44 -5.89 -1.19
CA THR A 45 3.14 -5.73 0.24
C THR A 45 2.50 -4.37 0.50
N LEU A 46 3.09 -3.30 -0.03
CA LEU A 46 2.51 -1.97 0.09
C LEU A 46 1.11 -1.92 -0.53
N TRP A 47 0.95 -2.46 -1.74
CA TRP A 47 -0.33 -2.41 -2.45
C TRP A 47 -1.45 -3.04 -1.62
N CYS A 48 -1.21 -4.24 -1.07
CA CYS A 48 -2.14 -4.91 -0.16
C CYS A 48 -2.43 -4.10 1.10
N HIS A 49 -1.38 -3.57 1.76
CA HIS A 49 -1.54 -2.77 2.98
C HIS A 49 -2.34 -1.48 2.73
N ASP A 50 -1.92 -0.69 1.74
CA ASP A 50 -2.47 0.61 1.42
C ASP A 50 -3.95 0.48 1.04
N HIS A 51 -4.31 -0.50 0.19
CA HIS A 51 -5.70 -0.70 -0.23
C HIS A 51 -6.58 -1.24 0.90
N LEU A 52 -6.07 -2.13 1.75
CA LEU A 52 -6.82 -2.64 2.90
C LEU A 52 -7.13 -1.53 3.91
N VAL A 53 -6.11 -0.74 4.25
CA VAL A 53 -6.23 0.42 5.15
C VAL A 53 -7.16 1.47 4.53
N HIS A 54 -6.96 1.80 3.27
CA HIS A 54 -7.83 2.74 2.56
C HIS A 54 -9.29 2.30 2.61
N PHE A 55 -9.57 1.02 2.33
CA PHE A 55 -10.94 0.52 2.32
C PHE A 55 -11.60 0.59 3.70
N TYR A 56 -10.96 0.09 4.76
CA TYR A 56 -11.60 0.02 6.08
C TYR A 56 -11.50 1.32 6.88
N GLN A 57 -10.35 1.97 6.89
CA GLN A 57 -10.05 3.08 7.80
C GLN A 57 -10.30 4.45 7.19
N LEU A 58 -10.27 4.58 5.86
CA LEU A 58 -10.52 5.86 5.18
C LEU A 58 -11.91 5.86 4.54
N ALA A 59 -12.13 5.03 3.52
CA ALA A 59 -13.36 5.03 2.74
C ALA A 59 -14.52 4.28 3.42
N GLY A 60 -14.24 3.40 4.38
CA GLY A 60 -15.25 2.49 4.94
C GLY A 60 -16.39 3.22 5.63
N MET A 61 -16.09 4.32 6.34
CA MET A 61 -17.08 5.11 7.07
C MET A 61 -18.02 5.92 6.17
N ASP A 62 -17.71 6.04 4.87
CA ASP A 62 -18.64 6.63 3.90
C ASP A 62 -19.81 5.68 3.60
N TRP A 63 -19.68 4.38 3.93
CA TRP A 63 -20.65 3.34 3.59
C TRP A 63 -21.19 2.57 4.81
N ILE A 64 -20.44 2.55 5.92
CA ILE A 64 -20.76 1.78 7.11
C ILE A 64 -21.28 2.71 8.21
N ASP A 65 -22.55 2.57 8.57
CA ASP A 65 -23.11 3.23 9.78
C ASP A 65 -22.73 2.42 11.03
N VAL A 66 -21.74 2.93 11.76
CA VAL A 66 -21.23 2.31 13.00
C VAL A 66 -22.24 2.32 14.15
N LEU A 67 -23.21 3.23 14.16
CA LEU A 67 -24.25 3.27 15.19
C LEU A 67 -25.37 2.27 14.90
N ASP A 68 -25.71 2.07 13.63
CA ASP A 68 -26.72 1.09 13.26
C ASP A 68 -26.25 -0.36 13.53
N ALA A 69 -24.94 -0.60 13.49
CA ALA A 69 -24.33 -1.88 13.89
C ALA A 69 -24.71 -2.32 15.31
N LEU A 70 -25.08 -1.40 16.23
CA LEU A 70 -25.55 -1.72 17.57
C LEU A 70 -26.89 -2.46 17.60
N LYS A 71 -27.68 -2.36 16.51
CA LYS A 71 -28.99 -2.98 16.39
C LYS A 71 -28.95 -4.35 15.70
N ALA A 72 -27.79 -4.75 15.19
CA ALA A 72 -27.63 -6.00 14.46
C ALA A 72 -27.81 -7.22 15.37
N ASP A 73 -28.39 -8.30 14.84
CA ASP A 73 -28.47 -9.60 15.51
C ASP A 73 -27.17 -10.39 15.25
N PRO A 74 -26.35 -10.69 16.26
CA PRO A 74 -25.07 -11.36 16.06
C PRO A 74 -25.19 -12.73 15.37
N ARG A 75 -26.28 -13.48 15.58
CA ARG A 75 -26.47 -14.79 14.96
C ARG A 75 -26.66 -14.65 13.45
N LYS A 76 -27.53 -13.72 13.04
CA LYS A 76 -27.77 -13.42 11.61
C LYS A 76 -26.55 -12.82 10.91
N THR A 77 -25.73 -12.06 11.62
CA THR A 77 -24.49 -11.48 11.05
C THR A 77 -23.39 -12.54 10.85
N SER A 78 -23.39 -13.62 11.64
CA SER A 78 -22.37 -14.68 11.61
C SER A 78 -22.70 -15.88 10.71
N GLU A 79 -23.90 -15.92 10.13
CA GLU A 79 -24.33 -16.90 9.12
C GLU A 79 -23.72 -16.57 7.74
#